data_AF-A0A9C8ZXV4-F1
#
_entry.id   AF-A0A9C8ZXV4-F1
#
_cell.length_a   1.000
_cell.length_b   1.000
_cell.length_c   1.000
_cell.angle_alpha   90.00
_cell.angle_beta   90.00
_cell.angle_gamma   90.00
#
_symmetry.space_group_name_H-M   'P 1'
#
loop_
_entity.id
_entity.type
_entity.pdbx_description
1 polymer ?
#
loop_
_entity_poly.entity_id
_entity_poly.type
_entity_poly.pdbx_seq_one_letter_code
_entity_poly.pdbx_strand_id
1 'polypeptide(L)'
;MFRRKDNESSSISIFVEKKAKMFKSKVDFALHGEHRHYFSKKDSLDSAANPACKVCGMLLSDYKTQKKFEALSKEIKEKNQK
;
A
#
# COMPACT_ATOMS: atom_id res chain seq x y z
N MET A 1 14.88 29.18 28.79
CA MET A 1 13.99 28.01 28.98
C MET A 1 13.86 27.29 27.65
N PHE A 2 14.51 26.14 27.51
CA PHE A 2 14.52 25.36 26.26
C PHE A 2 13.21 24.59 26.14
N ARG A 3 12.31 25.01 25.24
CA ARG A 3 11.15 24.23 24.81
C ARG A 3 11.64 23.06 23.97
N ARG A 4 11.74 21.87 24.57
CA ARG A 4 11.96 20.63 23.83
C ARG A 4 10.69 20.33 23.04
N LYS A 5 10.83 20.25 21.71
CA LYS A 5 9.83 19.72 20.79
C LYS A 5 9.95 18.20 20.89
N ASP A 6 9.26 17.60 21.86
CA ASP A 6 9.17 16.14 21.99
C ASP A 6 8.25 15.59 20.89
N ASN A 7 8.75 15.61 19.65
CA ASN A 7 8.09 14.97 18.51
C ASN A 7 8.71 13.59 18.28
N GLU A 8 8.90 12.84 19.37
CA GLU A 8 9.37 11.47 19.36
C GLU A 8 8.16 10.58 19.64
N SER A 9 7.28 10.41 18.65
CA SER A 9 6.34 9.30 18.67
C SER A 9 7.17 8.03 18.78
N SER A 10 7.18 7.40 19.96
CA SER A 10 7.99 6.22 20.24
C SER A 10 7.83 5.18 19.13
N SER A 11 8.91 4.51 18.73
CA SER A 11 8.91 3.48 17.67
C SER A 11 7.76 2.45 17.78
N ILE A 12 7.30 2.20 19.01
CA ILE A 12 6.18 1.35 19.37
C ILE A 12 4.83 1.89 18.88
N SER A 13 4.53 3.19 19.05
CA SER A 13 3.24 3.75 18.64
C SER A 13 3.06 3.70 17.12
N ILE A 14 4.13 4.00 16.37
CA ILE A 14 4.18 3.86 14.91
C ILE A 14 3.96 2.39 14.50
N PHE A 15 4.54 1.44 15.23
CA PHE A 15 4.37 0.02 14.95
C PHE A 15 2.93 -0.46 15.18
N VAL A 16 2.32 -0.06 16.30
CA VAL A 16 0.94 -0.39 16.67
C VAL A 16 -0.03 0.19 15.63
N GLU A 17 0.13 1.45 15.24
CA GLU A 17 -0.70 2.06 14.19
C GLU A 17 -0.60 1.31 12.86
N LYS A 18 0.61 0.93 12.47
CA LYS A 18 0.83 0.21 11.20
C LYS A 18 0.16 -1.16 11.22
N LYS A 19 0.21 -1.86 12.36
CA LYS A 19 -0.50 -3.14 12.57
C LYS A 19 -2.01 -2.96 12.54
N ALA A 20 -2.54 -1.94 13.21
CA ALA A 20 -3.97 -1.63 13.23
C ALA A 20 -4.51 -1.30 11.83
N LYS A 21 -3.83 -0.46 11.05
CA LYS A 21 -4.19 -0.13 9.66
C LYS A 21 -4.19 -1.36 8.76
N MET A 22 -3.21 -2.25 8.94
CA MET A 22 -3.15 -3.52 8.20
C MET A 22 -4.29 -4.46 8.59
N PHE A 23 -4.61 -4.57 9.88
CA PHE A 23 -5.74 -5.38 10.35
C PHE A 23 -7.06 -4.89 9.78
N LYS A 24 -7.33 -3.57 9.87
CA LYS A 24 -8.50 -2.96 9.25
C LYS A 24 -8.60 -3.29 7.77
N SER A 25 -7.49 -3.21 7.04
CA SER A 25 -7.48 -3.51 5.60
C SER A 25 -7.77 -4.98 5.30
N LYS A 26 -7.43 -5.91 6.20
CA LYS A 26 -7.83 -7.33 6.08
C LYS A 26 -9.32 -7.52 6.30
N VAL A 27 -9.88 -6.82 7.28
CA VAL A 27 -11.32 -6.84 7.55
C VAL A 27 -12.08 -6.26 6.36
N ASP A 28 -11.66 -5.10 5.87
CA ASP A 28 -12.27 -4.45 4.70
C ASP A 28 -12.21 -5.37 3.46
N PHE A 29 -11.09 -6.06 3.23
CA PHE A 29 -10.98 -7.04 2.14
C PHE A 29 -11.96 -8.21 2.30
N ALA A 30 -12.09 -8.76 3.51
CA ALA A 30 -12.99 -9.88 3.77
C ALA A 30 -14.46 -9.49 3.62
N LEU A 31 -14.82 -8.24 3.95
CA LEU A 31 -16.20 -7.76 3.93
C LEU A 31 -16.62 -7.18 2.57
N HIS A 32 -15.72 -6.47 1.89
CA HIS A 32 -16.05 -5.67 0.71
C HIS A 32 -15.25 -6.06 -0.53
N GLY A 33 -14.25 -6.94 -0.42
CA GLY A 33 -13.33 -7.27 -1.51
C GLY A 33 -12.33 -6.15 -1.86
N GLU A 34 -12.57 -4.93 -1.38
CA GLU A 34 -11.71 -3.77 -1.56
C GLU A 34 -10.79 -3.56 -0.37
N HIS A 35 -9.52 -3.22 -0.65
CA HIS A 35 -8.57 -2.87 0.40
C HIS A 35 -7.37 -2.13 -0.16
N ARG A 36 -6.58 -1.54 0.74
CA ARG A 36 -5.28 -0.96 0.40
C ARG A 36 -4.21 -2.05 0.37
N HIS A 37 -3.45 -2.12 -0.71
CA HIS A 37 -2.35 -3.07 -0.84
C HIS A 37 -1.18 -2.68 0.08
N TYR A 38 -0.71 -3.64 0.89
CA TYR A 38 0.45 -3.47 1.76
C TYR A 38 1.56 -4.44 1.38
N PHE A 39 2.64 -3.87 0.84
CA PHE A 39 3.87 -4.60 0.52
C PHE A 39 4.92 -4.39 1.60
N SER A 40 5.72 -5.42 1.84
CA SER A 40 6.81 -5.36 2.81
C SER A 40 7.98 -4.57 2.22
N LYS A 41 8.52 -3.60 2.96
CA LYS A 41 9.67 -2.80 2.50
C LYS A 41 10.96 -3.62 2.43
N LYS A 42 11.11 -4.62 3.31
CA LYS A 42 12.30 -5.50 3.33
C LYS A 42 12.42 -6.29 2.03
N ASP A 43 11.30 -6.85 1.61
CA ASP A 43 11.15 -7.60 0.36
C ASP A 43 11.06 -6.69 -0.88
N SER A 44 11.10 -5.36 -0.71
CA SER A 44 11.15 -4.40 -1.84
C SER A 44 12.56 -3.90 -2.11
N LEU A 45 13.52 -4.13 -1.21
CA LEU A 45 14.93 -3.78 -1.39
C LEU A 45 15.67 -4.83 -2.22
N ASP A 46 15.14 -6.05 -2.23
CA ASP A 46 15.64 -7.12 -3.07
C ASP A 46 14.94 -7.03 -4.43
N SER A 47 15.68 -6.61 -5.47
CA SER A 47 15.14 -6.42 -6.82
C SER A 47 14.61 -7.73 -7.44
N ALA A 48 15.01 -8.89 -6.91
CA ALA A 48 14.50 -10.19 -7.33
C ALA A 48 13.27 -10.65 -6.52
N ALA A 49 13.03 -10.05 -5.36
CA ALA A 49 11.84 -10.35 -4.58
C ALA A 49 10.61 -9.70 -5.23
N ASN A 50 9.60 -10.53 -5.47
CA ASN A 50 8.29 -10.10 -5.94
C ASN A 50 7.32 -10.18 -4.74
N PRO A 51 7.29 -9.16 -3.86
CA PRO A 51 6.55 -9.26 -2.62
C PRO A 51 5.05 -9.35 -2.90
N ALA A 52 4.40 -10.27 -2.20
CA ALA A 52 2.95 -10.37 -2.17
C ALA A 52 2.33 -9.34 -1.21
N CYS A 53 1.13 -8.87 -1.52
CA CYS A 53 0.33 -8.06 -0.63
C CYS A 53 -0.02 -8.87 0.62
N LYS A 54 0.20 -8.30 1.81
CA LYS A 54 -0.10 -8.96 3.10
C LYS A 54 -1.59 -9.17 3.39
N VAL A 55 -2.46 -8.62 2.53
CA VAL A 55 -3.91 -8.68 2.68
C VAL A 55 -4.51 -9.68 1.68
N CYS A 56 -4.37 -9.41 0.38
CA CYS A 56 -4.96 -10.25 -0.68
C CYS A 56 -3.99 -11.23 -1.36
N GLY A 57 -2.68 -11.18 -1.06
CA GLY A 57 -1.68 -12.03 -1.72
C GLY A 57 -1.28 -11.61 -3.13
N MET A 58 -1.85 -10.54 -3.71
CA MET A 58 -1.47 -10.05 -5.04
C MET A 58 0.02 -9.67 -5.09
N LEU A 59 0.73 -10.09 -6.15
CA LEU A 59 2.14 -9.74 -6.34
C LEU A 59 2.29 -8.26 -6.69
N LEU A 60 3.40 -7.66 -6.24
CA LEU A 60 3.70 -6.25 -6.53
C LEU A 60 3.83 -5.98 -8.04
N SER A 61 4.38 -6.92 -8.78
CA SER A 61 4.46 -6.89 -10.25
C SER A 61 3.07 -6.81 -10.89
N ASP A 62 2.15 -7.69 -10.51
CA ASP A 62 0.77 -7.70 -11.02
C ASP A 62 0.05 -6.39 -10.69
N TYR A 63 0.21 -5.89 -9.47
CA TYR A 63 -0.38 -4.62 -9.05
C TYR A 63 0.16 -3.43 -9.88
N LYS A 64 1.47 -3.39 -10.16
CA LYS A 64 2.08 -2.37 -11.03
C LYS A 64 1.55 -2.48 -12.46
N THR A 65 1.38 -3.68 -12.97
CA THR A 65 0.83 -3.94 -14.30
C THR A 65 -0.61 -3.46 -14.40
N GLN A 66 -1.47 -3.81 -13.43
CA GLN A 66 -2.84 -3.29 -13.37
C GLN A 66 -2.89 -1.76 -13.35
N LYS A 67 -2.05 -1.12 -12.54
CA LYS A 67 -1.95 0.35 -12.48
C LYS A 67 -1.56 0.98 -13.81
N LYS A 68 -0.62 0.38 -14.54
CA LYS A 68 -0.20 0.84 -15.88
C LYS A 68 -1.34 0.72 -16.89
N PHE A 69 -2.03 -0.42 -16.90
CA PHE A 69 -3.20 -0.62 -17.77
C PHE A 69 -4.33 0.35 -17.43
N GLU A 70 -4.60 0.59 -16.14
CA GLU A 70 -5.59 1.57 -15.70
C GLU A 70 -5.24 2.98 -16.19
N ALA A 71 -3.98 3.40 -16.07
CA ALA A 71 -3.50 4.69 -16.57
C ALA A 71 -3.66 4.82 -18.09
N LEU A 72 -3.18 3.83 -18.86
CA LEU A 72 -3.33 3.80 -20.32
C LEU A 72 -4.81 3.83 -20.74
N SER A 73 -5.67 3.10 -20.04
CA SER A 73 -7.11 3.08 -20.33
C SER A 73 -7.76 4.44 -20.11
N LYS A 74 -7.29 5.22 -19.13
CA LYS A 74 -7.75 6.60 -18.88
C LYS A 74 -7.30 7.52 -19.99
N GLU A 75 -6.03 7.45 -20.39
CA GLU A 75 -5.50 8.27 -21.50
C GLU A 75 -6.24 8.00 -22.81
N ILE A 76 -6.59 6.75 -23.11
CA ILE A 76 -7.37 6.39 -24.30
C ILE A 76 -8.80 6.95 -24.22
N LYS A 77 -9.46 6.86 -23.05
CA LYS A 77 -10.80 7.43 -22.86
C LYS A 77 -10.80 8.95 -23.04
N GLU A 78 -9.79 9.64 -22.51
CA GLU A 78 -9.64 11.09 -22.66
C GLU A 78 -9.38 11.51 -24.11
N LYS A 79 -8.63 10.70 -24.88
CA LYS A 79 -8.41 10.94 -26.31
C LYS A 79 -9.66 10.71 -27.17
N ASN A 80 -10.50 9.75 -26.81
CA ASN A 80 -11.74 9.43 -27.54
C ASN A 80 -12.93 10.33 -27.19
N GLN A 81 -12.81 11.19 -26.18
CA GLN A 81 -13.82 12.19 -25.81
C GLN A 81 -13.57 13.58 -26.44
N LYS A 82 -12.50 13.72 -27.23
CA LYS A 82 -12.25 14.89 -28.09
C LYS A 82 -12.68 14.59 -29.52
#